data_AF-A0A8H4UAN8-F1
#
_entry.id   AF-A0A8H4UAN8-F1
#
_cell.length_a   1.000
_cell.length_b   1.000
_cell.length_c   1.000
_cell.angle_alpha   90.00
_cell.angle_beta   90.00
_cell.angle_gamma   90.00
#
_symmetry.space_group_name_H-M   'P 1'
#
loop_
_entity.id
_entity.type
_entity.pdbx_description
1 polymer ?
#
loop_
_entity_poly.entity_id
_entity_poly.type
_entity_poly.pdbx_seq_one_letter_code
_entity_poly.pdbx_strand_id
1 'polypeptide(L)'
;MLTATAQHETQGAAVLQHAKQGSAGEGAILKPPNPEQRNDAGQNEDEDDGEGRLKPSLQFTGHQLFYVFGLDGFGAMILSGGVNFALAYVMYTTQDTTKNPIRLFQLPNTLSGDAAVTIIIQYILTWFVEMGLVSYDLGKRSVQPVGFIPQPTHRWLRWLFFLPPPSDPSDSEVESEKEPPKQSKIASFVTTVVQGALRGFMLAVVGFFLLWPLSVGLLTVVGEKDGGDWRYQDRWVPQAFKAILGGVLGLLTTPLMALFWLIKAGWEGNDERSDARESRRSQYAEIERSSARASRQSRYMSAV
;
A
#
# COMPACT_ATOMS: atom_id res chain seq x y z
N MET A 1 14.79 -67.92 -19.69
CA MET A 1 16.01 -67.20 -19.27
C MET A 1 15.53 -65.98 -18.48
N LEU A 2 15.32 -65.98 -17.15
CA LEU A 2 16.20 -66.42 -16.04
C LEU A 2 17.58 -65.76 -16.22
N THR A 3 18.15 -64.91 -15.36
CA THR A 3 18.23 -64.85 -13.87
C THR A 3 18.95 -63.51 -13.52
N ALA A 4 18.41 -62.61 -12.69
CA ALA A 4 18.74 -62.34 -11.27
C ALA A 4 20.04 -61.54 -10.92
N THR A 5 19.81 -60.50 -10.10
CA THR A 5 20.56 -60.03 -8.89
C THR A 5 22.08 -59.89 -8.86
N ALA A 6 22.54 -58.71 -8.40
CA ALA A 6 23.59 -58.62 -7.39
C ALA A 6 23.53 -57.27 -6.64
N GLN A 7 22.83 -57.26 -5.50
CA GLN A 7 23.22 -56.43 -4.35
C GLN A 7 24.49 -57.05 -3.76
N HIS A 8 25.45 -56.21 -3.38
CA HIS A 8 26.53 -56.65 -2.48
C HIS A 8 26.75 -55.61 -1.39
N GLU A 9 26.65 -56.12 -0.17
CA GLU A 9 26.93 -55.48 1.11
C GLU A 9 28.41 -55.12 1.25
N THR A 10 28.68 -54.11 2.08
CA THR A 10 29.79 -54.21 3.03
C THR A 10 29.37 -53.54 4.34
N GLN A 11 28.95 -54.37 5.28
CA GLN A 11 28.98 -54.07 6.71
C GLN A 11 30.41 -54.18 7.24
N GLY A 12 30.73 -53.42 8.29
CA GLY A 12 31.78 -53.82 9.22
C GLY A 12 32.47 -52.67 9.94
N ALA A 13 31.96 -52.27 11.11
CA ALA A 13 32.70 -52.36 12.37
C ALA A 13 31.88 -51.74 13.52
N ALA A 14 31.34 -52.62 14.36
CA ALA A 14 30.82 -52.33 15.68
C ALA A 14 31.95 -52.37 16.72
N VAL A 15 31.88 -51.56 17.79
CA VAL A 15 32.37 -51.96 19.12
C VAL A 15 31.50 -51.33 20.22
N LEU A 16 30.89 -52.20 21.03
CA LEU A 16 30.18 -51.97 22.29
C LEU A 16 31.06 -51.28 23.35
N GLN A 17 30.46 -50.64 24.37
CA GLN A 17 30.60 -51.11 25.78
C GLN A 17 29.68 -50.39 26.78
N HIS A 18 28.90 -51.24 27.47
CA HIS A 18 28.48 -51.27 28.87
C HIS A 18 27.71 -50.15 29.58
N ALA A 19 26.53 -50.59 30.06
CA ALA A 19 25.71 -50.05 31.12
C ALA A 19 26.34 -50.18 32.53
N LYS A 20 25.95 -49.27 33.43
CA LYS A 20 25.79 -49.56 34.88
C LYS A 20 24.74 -48.65 35.50
N GLN A 21 23.75 -49.28 36.14
CA GLN A 21 22.67 -48.68 36.96
C GLN A 21 23.20 -48.12 38.29
N GLY A 22 22.45 -47.18 38.89
CA GLY A 22 22.40 -47.03 40.36
C GLY A 22 21.99 -45.66 40.94
N SER A 23 20.70 -45.54 41.29
CA SER A 23 20.16 -45.05 42.59
C SER A 23 20.33 -43.58 43.08
N ALA A 24 19.17 -42.90 43.18
CA ALA A 24 18.62 -42.06 44.27
C ALA A 24 19.46 -40.98 45.00
N GLY A 25 18.87 -39.77 45.13
CA GLY A 25 19.17 -38.82 46.21
C GLY A 25 18.92 -37.33 45.89
N GLU A 26 17.85 -36.78 46.46
CA GLU A 26 17.69 -35.43 47.07
C GLU A 26 18.27 -34.15 46.42
N GLY A 27 17.40 -33.12 46.30
CA GLY A 27 17.76 -31.75 46.67
C GLY A 27 18.13 -30.77 45.56
N ALA A 28 17.21 -30.44 44.65
CA ALA A 28 17.40 -29.29 43.75
C ALA A 28 17.09 -27.96 44.46
N ILE A 29 18.10 -27.40 45.13
CA ILE A 29 18.08 -26.01 45.61
C ILE A 29 18.24 -25.10 44.38
N LEU A 30 17.18 -24.36 44.04
CA LEU A 30 17.23 -23.27 43.05
C LEU A 30 18.16 -22.18 43.57
N LYS A 31 19.32 -22.04 42.91
CA LYS A 31 20.24 -20.91 43.10
C LYS A 31 19.62 -19.66 42.45
N PRO A 32 19.43 -18.55 43.17
CA PRO A 32 18.92 -17.33 42.57
C PRO A 32 19.95 -16.74 41.58
N PRO A 33 19.50 -16.13 40.47
CA PRO A 33 20.41 -15.54 39.49
C PRO A 33 21.16 -14.33 40.06
N ASN A 34 22.41 -14.21 39.65
CA ASN A 34 23.37 -13.19 40.07
C ASN A 34 22.89 -11.78 39.64
N PRO A 35 22.94 -10.73 40.50
CA PRO A 35 22.39 -9.41 40.17
C PRO A 35 23.23 -8.54 39.22
N GLU A 36 24.35 -9.03 38.67
CA GLU A 36 25.30 -8.22 37.88
C GLU A 36 25.20 -8.38 36.35
N GLN A 37 24.06 -8.83 35.81
CA GLN A 37 23.79 -8.86 34.36
C GLN A 37 22.57 -7.99 33.98
N ARG A 38 22.45 -6.80 34.58
CA ARG A 38 21.29 -5.91 34.37
C ARG A 38 21.52 -4.76 33.38
N ASN A 39 22.62 -4.75 32.61
CA ASN A 39 22.96 -3.58 31.77
C ASN A 39 23.18 -3.83 30.26
N ASP A 40 22.92 -5.03 29.72
CA ASP A 40 23.01 -5.26 28.26
C ASP A 40 21.75 -5.93 27.65
N ALA A 41 20.60 -5.77 28.29
CA ALA A 41 19.30 -6.30 27.83
C ALA A 41 18.38 -5.18 27.29
N GLY A 42 18.94 -4.19 26.57
CA GLY A 42 18.21 -3.01 26.10
C GLY A 42 18.09 -2.86 24.58
N GLN A 43 18.64 -3.77 23.77
CA GLN A 43 18.69 -3.58 22.31
C GLN A 43 18.24 -4.78 21.45
N ASN A 44 17.84 -5.91 22.04
CA ASN A 44 17.44 -7.10 21.28
C ASN A 44 16.03 -7.63 21.68
N GLU A 45 15.07 -6.73 21.91
CA GLU A 45 13.65 -7.11 22.06
C GLU A 45 12.80 -6.32 21.04
N ASP A 46 13.00 -6.60 19.76
CA ASP A 46 12.13 -6.07 18.71
C ASP A 46 12.13 -6.95 17.43
N GLU A 47 12.55 -8.21 17.55
CA GLU A 47 12.23 -9.26 16.57
C GLU A 47 10.74 -9.61 16.75
N ASP A 48 9.90 -8.75 16.16
CA ASP A 48 8.45 -8.89 16.13
C ASP A 48 8.11 -9.99 15.12
N ASP A 49 7.68 -11.12 15.66
CA ASP A 49 7.33 -12.36 15.02
C ASP A 49 6.31 -12.20 13.87
N GLY A 50 6.65 -12.78 12.72
CA GLY A 50 5.75 -13.61 11.89
C GLY A 50 4.49 -13.01 11.23
N GLU A 51 3.68 -12.18 11.88
CA GLU A 51 2.32 -11.82 11.42
C GLU A 51 2.11 -10.31 11.40
N GLY A 52 1.96 -9.75 10.19
CA GLY A 52 1.61 -8.33 9.99
C GLY A 52 2.40 -7.62 8.88
N ARG A 53 2.04 -6.35 8.61
CA ARG A 53 2.74 -5.46 7.68
C ARG A 53 4.17 -5.17 8.19
N LEU A 54 5.08 -4.78 7.29
CA LEU A 54 6.43 -4.36 7.72
C LEU A 54 6.37 -3.09 8.58
N LYS A 55 7.33 -2.94 9.52
CA LYS A 55 7.44 -1.74 10.37
C LYS A 55 7.57 -0.49 9.48
N PRO A 56 6.85 0.62 9.76
CA PRO A 56 6.99 1.86 9.01
C PRO A 56 8.43 2.37 9.02
N SER A 57 8.90 2.74 7.83
CA SER A 57 10.26 3.24 7.61
C SER A 57 10.46 4.64 8.21
N LEU A 58 11.61 4.86 8.84
CA LEU A 58 12.02 6.14 9.43
C LEU A 58 12.71 7.09 8.43
N GLN A 59 13.11 6.56 7.28
CA GLN A 59 13.72 7.29 6.16
C GLN A 59 13.35 6.58 4.86
N PHE A 60 13.44 7.28 3.73
CA PHE A 60 13.29 6.62 2.43
C PHE A 60 14.34 5.54 2.24
N THR A 61 13.88 4.30 2.05
CA THR A 61 14.74 3.18 1.68
C THR A 61 14.96 3.18 0.16
N GLY A 62 16.14 2.72 -0.28
CA GLY A 62 16.41 2.58 -1.71
C GLY A 62 15.42 1.67 -2.43
N HIS A 63 14.90 0.65 -1.73
CA HIS A 63 13.86 -0.25 -2.24
C HIS A 63 12.53 0.47 -2.48
N GLN A 64 12.09 1.34 -1.55
CA GLN A 64 10.90 2.17 -1.76
C GLN A 64 11.09 3.15 -2.92
N LEU A 65 12.27 3.74 -3.06
CA LEU A 65 12.54 4.67 -4.17
C LEU A 65 12.51 3.94 -5.51
N PHE A 66 13.09 2.74 -5.58
CA PHE A 66 13.04 1.90 -6.78
C PHE A 66 11.62 1.44 -7.09
N TYR A 67 10.83 1.07 -6.08
CA TYR A 67 9.42 0.73 -6.24
C TYR A 67 8.63 1.91 -6.84
N VAL A 68 8.69 3.08 -6.19
CA VAL A 68 7.92 4.26 -6.58
C VAL A 68 8.33 4.83 -7.94
N PHE A 69 9.63 4.99 -8.21
CA PHE A 69 10.09 5.65 -9.44
C PHE A 69 10.45 4.67 -10.55
N GLY A 70 10.92 3.48 -10.20
CA GLY A 70 11.26 2.44 -11.16
C GLY A 70 10.02 1.71 -11.65
N LEU A 71 9.34 0.99 -10.76
CA LEU A 71 8.16 0.19 -11.11
C LEU A 71 6.96 1.08 -11.38
N ASP A 72 6.58 1.90 -10.41
CA ASP A 72 5.39 2.74 -10.55
C ASP A 72 5.66 4.00 -11.38
N GLY A 73 6.91 4.39 -11.64
CA GLY A 73 7.20 5.50 -12.55
C GLY A 73 7.40 5.02 -13.98
N PHE A 74 8.57 4.46 -14.23
CA PHE A 74 8.98 4.05 -15.56
C PHE A 74 8.18 2.83 -16.09
N GLY A 75 7.91 1.84 -15.24
CA GLY A 75 7.08 0.69 -15.60
C GLY A 75 5.66 1.11 -16.00
N ALA A 76 5.04 1.98 -15.18
CA ALA A 76 3.73 2.53 -15.48
C ALA A 76 3.71 3.40 -16.74
N MET A 77 4.76 4.18 -17.01
CA MET A 77 4.91 4.95 -18.25
C MET A 77 4.80 4.06 -19.48
N ILE A 78 5.53 2.94 -19.50
CA ILE A 78 5.53 2.00 -20.63
C ILE A 78 4.15 1.35 -20.78
N LEU A 79 3.60 0.83 -19.69
CA LEU A 79 2.29 0.15 -19.71
C LEU A 79 1.18 1.10 -20.14
N SER A 80 1.09 2.27 -19.52
CA SER A 80 0.08 3.28 -19.81
C SER A 80 0.20 3.81 -21.24
N GLY A 81 1.42 4.09 -21.71
CA GLY A 81 1.66 4.51 -23.08
C GLY A 81 1.23 3.44 -24.08
N GLY A 82 1.57 2.17 -23.81
CA GLY A 82 1.16 1.03 -24.63
C GLY A 82 -0.36 0.85 -24.71
N VAL A 83 -1.06 0.93 -23.58
CA VAL A 83 -2.54 0.82 -23.54
C VAL A 83 -3.19 1.97 -24.31
N ASN A 84 -2.76 3.21 -24.08
CA ASN A 84 -3.31 4.37 -24.80
C ASN A 84 -3.01 4.31 -26.31
N PHE A 85 -1.82 3.84 -26.69
CA PHE A 85 -1.49 3.57 -28.10
C PHE A 85 -2.44 2.55 -28.72
N ALA A 86 -2.68 1.43 -28.04
CA ALA A 86 -3.55 0.36 -28.54
C ALA A 86 -5.00 0.85 -28.71
N LEU A 87 -5.52 1.60 -27.73
CA LEU A 87 -6.86 2.20 -27.83
C LEU A 87 -6.97 3.18 -29.00
N ALA A 88 -5.97 4.05 -29.16
CA ALA A 88 -5.92 4.99 -30.28
C ALA A 88 -5.81 4.26 -31.63
N TYR A 89 -5.00 3.21 -31.70
CA TYR A 89 -4.84 2.40 -32.90
C TYR A 89 -6.18 1.79 -33.31
N VAL A 90 -6.88 1.11 -32.39
CA VAL A 90 -8.19 0.50 -32.68
C VAL A 90 -9.20 1.56 -33.10
N MET A 91 -9.27 2.67 -32.38
CA MET A 91 -10.24 3.73 -32.64
C MET A 91 -10.04 4.39 -34.01
N TYR A 92 -8.82 4.81 -34.34
CA TYR A 92 -8.57 5.53 -35.59
C TYR A 92 -8.42 4.63 -36.82
N THR A 93 -8.17 3.32 -36.65
CA THR A 93 -8.15 2.37 -37.77
C THR A 93 -9.52 1.81 -38.12
N THR A 94 -10.48 1.84 -37.19
CA THR A 94 -11.85 1.36 -37.42
C THR A 94 -12.81 2.45 -37.90
N GLN A 95 -12.47 3.73 -37.72
CA GLN A 95 -13.26 4.86 -38.18
C GLN A 95 -13.05 5.16 -39.67
N ASP A 96 -14.11 5.59 -40.35
CA ASP A 96 -14.03 6.11 -41.72
C ASP A 96 -13.45 7.53 -41.72
N THR A 97 -12.13 7.61 -41.62
CA THR A 97 -11.36 8.86 -41.59
C THR A 97 -11.37 9.61 -42.93
N THR A 98 -11.87 8.98 -44.01
CA THR A 98 -12.07 9.66 -45.30
C THR A 98 -13.31 10.55 -45.29
N LYS A 99 -14.37 10.15 -44.58
CA LYS A 99 -15.60 10.95 -44.40
C LYS A 99 -15.50 11.92 -43.23
N ASN A 100 -14.87 11.51 -42.14
CA ASN A 100 -14.71 12.29 -40.92
C ASN A 100 -13.22 12.42 -40.56
N PRO A 101 -12.51 13.42 -41.11
CA PRO A 101 -11.09 13.57 -40.83
C PRO A 101 -10.85 13.82 -39.33
N ILE A 102 -9.70 13.37 -38.84
CA ILE A 102 -9.29 13.61 -37.46
C ILE A 102 -8.91 15.07 -37.32
N ARG A 103 -9.57 15.76 -36.38
CA ARG A 103 -9.45 17.19 -36.17
C ARG A 103 -9.08 17.49 -34.72
N LEU A 104 -8.50 18.66 -34.48
CA LEU A 104 -8.11 19.04 -33.12
C LEU A 104 -9.33 19.31 -32.25
N PHE A 105 -10.28 20.14 -32.70
CA PHE A 105 -11.45 20.54 -31.91
C PHE A 105 -12.78 20.05 -32.47
N GLN A 106 -12.92 19.90 -33.78
CA GLN A 106 -14.20 19.52 -34.39
C GLN A 106 -14.57 18.05 -34.15
N LEU A 107 -15.85 17.84 -33.85
CA LEU A 107 -16.49 16.53 -33.82
C LEU A 107 -16.68 15.97 -35.24
N PRO A 108 -16.79 14.64 -35.42
CA PRO A 108 -16.86 13.58 -34.40
C PRO A 108 -15.51 13.07 -33.89
N ASN A 109 -14.41 13.29 -34.62
CA ASN A 109 -13.09 12.72 -34.33
C ASN A 109 -12.15 13.79 -33.76
N THR A 110 -12.42 14.22 -32.52
CA THR A 110 -11.65 15.28 -31.84
C THR A 110 -10.50 14.73 -31.01
N LEU A 111 -9.26 15.14 -31.33
CA LEU A 111 -8.08 14.79 -30.53
C LEU A 111 -8.04 15.49 -29.17
N SER A 112 -8.48 16.74 -29.10
CA SER A 112 -8.48 17.49 -27.84
C SER A 112 -9.51 16.96 -26.85
N GLY A 113 -10.70 16.54 -27.33
CA GLY A 113 -11.71 15.88 -26.52
C GLY A 113 -11.23 14.52 -26.03
N ASP A 114 -10.62 13.73 -26.92
CA ASP A 114 -10.02 12.44 -26.56
C ASP A 114 -8.93 12.57 -25.50
N ALA A 115 -8.06 13.58 -25.60
CA ALA A 115 -7.04 13.87 -24.60
C ALA A 115 -7.67 14.28 -23.25
N ALA A 116 -8.71 15.12 -23.26
CA ALA A 116 -9.42 15.54 -22.06
C ALA A 116 -10.00 14.34 -21.30
N VAL A 117 -10.70 13.47 -22.03
CA VAL A 117 -11.31 12.26 -21.45
C VAL A 117 -10.25 11.30 -20.95
N THR A 118 -9.16 11.09 -21.71
CA THR A 118 -8.02 10.27 -21.27
C THR A 118 -7.47 10.77 -19.94
N ILE A 119 -7.19 12.07 -19.79
CA ILE A 119 -6.66 12.62 -18.52
C ILE A 119 -7.62 12.32 -17.36
N ILE A 120 -8.91 12.64 -17.50
CA ILE A 120 -9.88 12.49 -16.41
C ILE A 120 -10.04 11.02 -16.01
N ILE A 121 -10.31 10.14 -16.97
CA ILE A 121 -10.54 8.72 -16.70
C ILE A 121 -9.27 8.08 -16.14
N GLN A 122 -8.11 8.40 -16.70
CA GLN A 122 -6.86 7.80 -16.28
C GLN A 122 -6.53 8.11 -14.83
N TYR A 123 -6.62 9.37 -14.39
CA TYR A 123 -6.36 9.73 -12.99
C TYR A 123 -7.30 9.00 -12.01
N ILE A 124 -8.59 8.84 -12.38
CA ILE A 124 -9.55 8.11 -11.56
C ILE A 124 -9.19 6.62 -11.49
N LEU A 125 -8.89 5.99 -12.63
CA LEU A 125 -8.55 4.57 -12.68
C LEU A 125 -7.23 4.29 -11.96
N THR A 126 -6.20 5.11 -12.22
CA THR A 126 -4.89 5.00 -11.59
C THR A 126 -5.02 5.07 -10.07
N TRP A 127 -5.87 5.95 -9.53
CA TRP A 127 -6.11 6.03 -8.09
C TRP A 127 -6.50 4.68 -7.47
N PHE A 128 -7.42 3.96 -8.12
CA PHE A 128 -7.89 2.65 -7.65
C PHE A 128 -6.88 1.54 -7.90
N VAL A 129 -6.19 1.56 -9.04
CA VAL A 129 -5.14 0.59 -9.35
C VAL A 129 -4.04 0.66 -8.30
N GLU A 130 -3.54 1.87 -7.99
CA GLU A 130 -2.52 2.07 -6.96
C GLU A 130 -3.00 1.72 -5.56
N MET A 131 -4.26 2.04 -5.23
CA MET A 131 -4.87 1.61 -3.98
C MET A 131 -4.79 0.08 -3.82
N GLY A 132 -5.10 -0.66 -4.88
CA GLY A 132 -5.05 -2.13 -4.90
C GLY A 132 -3.62 -2.68 -4.85
N LEU A 133 -2.73 -2.18 -5.71
CA LEU A 133 -1.34 -2.65 -5.82
C LEU A 133 -0.56 -2.41 -4.52
N VAL A 134 -0.58 -1.18 -4.00
CA VAL A 134 0.13 -0.85 -2.76
C VAL A 134 -0.44 -1.65 -1.58
N SER A 135 -1.77 -1.81 -1.49
CA SER A 135 -2.37 -2.63 -0.43
C SER A 135 -1.93 -4.09 -0.51
N TYR A 136 -1.86 -4.64 -1.72
CA TYR A 136 -1.40 -6.01 -1.97
C TYR A 136 0.07 -6.20 -1.62
N ASP A 137 0.93 -5.28 -2.05
CA ASP A 137 2.38 -5.36 -1.82
C ASP A 137 2.74 -5.15 -0.34
N LEU A 138 2.00 -4.29 0.35
CA LEU A 138 2.09 -4.15 1.81
C LEU A 138 1.61 -5.41 2.53
N GLY A 139 0.53 -6.04 2.05
CA GLY A 139 0.02 -7.31 2.59
C GLY A 139 1.00 -8.47 2.42
N LYS A 140 1.78 -8.46 1.34
CA LYS A 140 2.85 -9.43 1.07
C LYS A 140 4.18 -9.12 1.75
N ARG A 141 4.26 -8.04 2.53
CA ARG A 141 5.53 -7.57 3.14
C ARG A 141 6.62 -7.31 2.09
N SER A 142 6.22 -6.95 0.85
CA SER A 142 7.16 -6.68 -0.24
C SER A 142 7.72 -5.26 -0.19
N VAL A 143 6.92 -4.31 0.33
CA VAL A 143 7.28 -2.90 0.47
C VAL A 143 7.01 -2.45 1.90
N GLN A 144 7.82 -1.52 2.40
CA GLN A 144 7.64 -0.91 3.72
C GLN A 144 6.74 0.33 3.60
N PRO A 145 5.81 0.55 4.54
CA PRO A 145 5.07 1.79 4.60
C PRO A 145 5.98 2.97 5.01
N VAL A 146 5.57 4.20 4.67
CA VAL A 146 6.34 5.42 4.95
C VAL A 146 5.92 6.00 6.29
N GLY A 147 6.76 5.88 7.32
CA GLY A 147 6.41 6.24 8.71
C GLY A 147 6.96 7.55 9.22
N PHE A 148 7.90 8.18 8.49
CA PHE A 148 8.59 9.39 8.96
C PHE A 148 7.79 10.68 8.76
N ILE A 149 6.74 10.66 7.94
CA ILE A 149 5.90 11.83 7.68
C ILE A 149 4.85 11.94 8.79
N PRO A 150 4.74 13.08 9.50
CA PRO A 150 3.73 13.25 10.52
C PRO A 150 2.32 13.34 9.91
N GLN A 151 1.31 12.90 10.66
CA GLN A 151 -0.08 13.03 10.24
C GLN A 151 -0.48 14.51 10.10
N PRO A 152 -1.25 14.89 9.07
CA PRO A 152 -1.69 16.26 8.89
C PRO A 152 -2.70 16.68 9.95
N THR A 153 -2.53 17.87 10.53
CA THR A 153 -3.49 18.44 11.50
C THR A 153 -4.71 19.07 10.83
N HIS A 154 -4.56 19.55 9.58
CA HIS A 154 -5.59 20.32 8.90
C HIS A 154 -6.76 19.45 8.39
N ARG A 155 -8.01 19.89 8.62
CA ARG A 155 -9.25 19.13 8.32
C ARG A 155 -9.35 18.68 6.86
N TRP A 156 -8.99 19.54 5.91
CA TRP A 156 -9.04 19.18 4.47
C TRP A 156 -8.03 18.12 4.08
N LEU A 157 -6.83 18.16 4.67
CA LEU A 157 -5.80 17.15 4.40
C LEU A 157 -6.19 15.81 5.03
N ARG A 158 -6.72 15.82 6.26
CA ARG A 158 -7.26 14.60 6.88
C ARG A 158 -8.37 13.97 6.04
N TRP A 159 -9.30 14.79 5.53
CA TRP A 159 -10.30 14.32 4.58
C TRP A 159 -9.66 13.72 3.33
N LEU A 160 -8.71 14.42 2.69
CA LEU A 160 -8.03 13.92 1.49
C LEU A 160 -7.37 12.54 1.74
N PHE A 161 -6.79 12.32 2.92
CA PHE A 161 -6.12 11.08 3.30
C PHE A 161 -7.00 9.99 3.93
N PHE A 162 -8.33 10.17 3.96
CA PHE A 162 -9.25 9.25 4.66
C PHE A 162 -9.00 9.11 6.16
N LEU A 163 -8.40 10.13 6.80
CA LEU A 163 -8.20 10.15 8.24
C LEU A 163 -9.46 10.65 8.95
N PRO A 164 -9.82 10.08 10.12
CA PRO A 164 -10.91 10.59 10.95
C PRO A 164 -10.64 12.05 11.35
N PRO A 165 -11.68 12.86 11.63
CA PRO A 165 -11.50 14.21 12.17
C PRO A 165 -10.62 14.19 13.44
N PRO A 166 -9.90 15.28 13.75
CA PRO A 166 -9.17 15.36 15.01
C PRO A 166 -10.18 15.26 16.16
N SER A 167 -10.02 14.25 17.00
CA SER A 167 -10.85 14.03 18.18
C SER A 167 -10.66 15.20 19.14
N ASP A 168 -11.72 15.95 19.42
CA ASP A 168 -11.71 16.87 20.56
C ASP A 168 -11.77 16.00 21.83
N PRO A 169 -10.93 16.25 22.86
CA PRO A 169 -10.92 15.46 24.09
C PRO A 169 -12.24 15.52 24.89
N SER A 170 -13.20 16.37 24.48
CA SER A 170 -14.56 16.40 25.00
C SER A 170 -15.50 15.34 24.41
N ASP A 171 -15.13 14.70 23.30
CA ASP A 171 -16.00 13.74 22.60
C ASP A 171 -15.78 12.28 23.05
N SER A 172 -14.66 12.01 23.73
CA SER A 172 -14.30 10.69 24.26
C SER A 172 -15.26 10.15 25.33
N GLU A 173 -16.05 11.00 25.98
CA GLU A 173 -17.06 10.56 26.97
C GLU A 173 -18.48 10.44 26.40
N VAL A 174 -18.76 10.99 25.20
CA VAL A 174 -20.12 11.06 24.63
C VAL A 174 -20.32 10.12 23.44
N GLU A 175 -19.26 9.68 22.75
CA GLU A 175 -19.39 8.80 21.58
C GLU A 175 -19.56 7.30 21.90
N SER A 176 -19.46 6.90 23.17
CA SER A 176 -19.55 5.46 23.53
C SER A 176 -20.95 4.85 23.44
N GLU A 177 -22.01 5.63 23.15
CA GLU A 177 -23.40 5.15 23.10
C GLU A 177 -24.15 5.34 21.77
N LYS A 178 -23.54 5.96 20.74
CA LYS A 178 -24.19 5.97 19.41
C LYS A 178 -23.76 4.74 18.63
N GLU A 179 -24.59 3.69 18.68
CA GLU A 179 -24.50 2.58 17.73
C GLU A 179 -24.40 3.17 16.30
N PRO A 180 -23.33 2.86 15.55
CA PRO A 180 -23.19 3.35 14.19
C PRO A 180 -24.42 2.86 13.40
N PRO A 181 -25.04 3.72 12.58
CA PRO A 181 -26.22 3.32 11.81
C PRO A 181 -25.86 2.06 11.03
N LYS A 182 -26.75 1.06 11.05
CA LYS A 182 -26.68 -0.21 10.29
C LYS A 182 -26.60 0.10 8.78
N GLN A 183 -25.47 0.60 8.33
CA GLN A 183 -25.21 0.89 6.94
C GLN A 183 -25.02 -0.44 6.24
N SER A 184 -25.76 -0.64 5.14
CA SER A 184 -25.56 -1.83 4.33
C SER A 184 -24.12 -1.86 3.83
N LYS A 185 -23.51 -3.05 3.80
CA LYS A 185 -22.15 -3.25 3.26
C LYS A 185 -21.99 -2.62 1.87
N ILE A 186 -23.07 -2.64 1.08
CA ILE A 186 -23.13 -2.03 -0.24
C ILE A 186 -23.04 -0.50 -0.16
N ALA A 187 -23.80 0.14 0.74
CA ALA A 187 -23.75 1.60 0.89
C ALA A 187 -22.36 2.09 1.34
N SER A 188 -21.71 1.36 2.26
CA SER A 188 -20.34 1.66 2.69
C SER A 188 -19.33 1.49 1.54
N PHE A 189 -19.47 0.41 0.77
CA PHE A 189 -18.63 0.18 -0.42
C PHE A 189 -18.81 1.29 -1.47
N VAL A 190 -20.04 1.65 -1.82
CA VAL A 190 -20.33 2.73 -2.78
C VAL A 190 -19.76 4.05 -2.29
N THR A 191 -19.92 4.36 -1.01
CA THR A 191 -19.35 5.59 -0.43
C THR A 191 -17.83 5.62 -0.58
N THR A 192 -17.17 4.49 -0.34
CA THR A 192 -15.70 4.35 -0.51
C THR A 192 -15.29 4.55 -1.96
N VAL A 193 -16.01 3.95 -2.91
CA VAL A 193 -15.75 4.11 -4.36
C VAL A 193 -15.95 5.56 -4.78
N VAL A 194 -17.06 6.19 -4.43
CA VAL A 194 -17.33 7.60 -4.78
C VAL A 194 -16.26 8.51 -4.18
N GLN A 195 -15.87 8.27 -2.94
CA GLN A 195 -14.81 9.02 -2.28
C GLN A 195 -13.44 8.82 -2.93
N GLY A 196 -13.10 7.60 -3.36
CA GLY A 196 -11.89 7.33 -4.13
C GLY A 196 -11.90 8.04 -5.48
N ALA A 197 -13.00 7.92 -6.22
CA ALA A 197 -13.17 8.55 -7.53
C ALA A 197 -13.09 10.08 -7.43
N LEU A 198 -13.66 10.69 -6.39
CA LEU A 198 -13.57 12.13 -6.17
C LEU A 198 -12.13 12.61 -5.96
N ARG A 199 -11.30 11.86 -5.23
CA ARG A 199 -9.89 12.21 -4.99
C ARG A 199 -9.05 12.04 -6.25
N GLY A 200 -9.24 10.93 -6.96
CA GLY A 200 -8.67 10.74 -8.30
C GLY A 200 -9.06 11.88 -9.24
N PHE A 201 -10.34 12.29 -9.22
CA PHE A 201 -10.84 13.42 -10.01
C PHE A 201 -10.23 14.76 -9.60
N MET A 202 -10.03 15.04 -8.30
CA MET A 202 -9.36 16.26 -7.86
C MET A 202 -7.94 16.38 -8.41
N LEU A 203 -7.19 15.28 -8.38
CA LEU A 203 -5.86 15.22 -9.00
C LEU A 203 -5.97 15.37 -10.53
N ALA A 204 -7.01 14.78 -11.13
CA ALA A 204 -7.29 14.92 -12.56
C ALA A 204 -7.53 16.37 -12.98
N VAL A 205 -8.23 17.17 -12.16
CA VAL A 205 -8.47 18.60 -12.44
C VAL A 205 -7.14 19.36 -12.50
N VAL A 206 -6.24 19.14 -11.54
CA VAL A 206 -4.91 19.76 -11.55
C VAL A 206 -4.11 19.30 -12.77
N GLY A 207 -4.08 17.99 -13.03
CA GLY A 207 -3.42 17.41 -14.19
C GLY A 207 -3.98 17.92 -15.51
N PHE A 208 -5.29 18.13 -15.61
CA PHE A 208 -5.97 18.64 -16.79
C PHE A 208 -5.52 20.05 -17.12
N PHE A 209 -5.52 20.97 -16.14
CA PHE A 209 -5.07 22.34 -16.38
C PHE A 209 -3.59 22.45 -16.78
N LEU A 210 -2.76 21.45 -16.46
CA LEU A 210 -1.36 21.43 -16.84
C LEU A 210 -1.14 20.73 -18.19
N LEU A 211 -1.63 19.50 -18.32
CA LEU A 211 -1.28 18.61 -19.42
C LEU A 211 -2.18 18.79 -20.64
N TRP A 212 -3.45 19.16 -20.45
CA TRP A 212 -4.37 19.38 -21.58
C TRP A 212 -3.96 20.57 -22.45
N PRO A 213 -3.72 21.79 -21.94
CA PRO A 213 -3.30 22.90 -22.80
C PRO A 213 -1.92 22.66 -23.43
N LEU A 214 -1.01 21.99 -22.72
CA LEU A 214 0.28 21.58 -23.28
C LEU A 214 0.10 20.62 -24.46
N SER A 215 -0.80 19.64 -24.31
CA SER A 215 -1.14 18.68 -25.36
C SER A 215 -1.75 19.35 -26.59
N VAL A 216 -2.72 20.25 -26.37
CA VAL A 216 -3.34 21.04 -27.43
C VAL A 216 -2.30 21.91 -28.13
N GLY A 217 -1.44 22.61 -27.38
CA GLY A 217 -0.36 23.42 -27.92
C GLY A 217 0.59 22.60 -28.80
N LEU A 218 1.05 21.44 -28.32
CA LEU A 218 1.89 20.54 -29.11
C LEU A 218 1.20 20.08 -30.40
N LEU A 219 -0.09 19.72 -30.30
CA LEU A 219 -0.88 19.30 -31.46
C LEU A 219 -1.01 20.42 -32.49
N THR A 220 -1.16 21.69 -32.09
CA THR A 220 -1.22 22.82 -33.05
C THR A 220 0.08 23.03 -33.84
N VAL A 221 1.22 22.57 -33.30
CA VAL A 221 2.53 22.64 -33.99
C VAL A 221 2.68 21.51 -35.01
N VAL A 222 2.17 20.33 -34.70
CA VAL A 222 2.28 19.14 -35.58
C VAL A 222 1.19 19.08 -36.63
N GLY A 223 0.02 19.67 -36.35
CA GLY A 223 -1.14 19.57 -37.23
C GLY A 223 -1.03 20.45 -38.48
N GLU A 224 -1.64 19.99 -39.56
CA GLU A 224 -1.80 20.79 -40.78
C GLU A 224 -3.03 21.68 -40.62
N LYS A 225 -2.85 22.99 -40.84
CA LYS A 225 -3.96 23.94 -40.74
C LYS A 225 -4.89 23.76 -41.93
N ASP A 226 -6.13 23.35 -41.67
CA ASP A 226 -7.17 23.11 -42.69
C ASP A 226 -8.44 23.89 -42.31
N GLY A 227 -8.60 25.05 -42.94
CA GLY A 227 -9.64 26.02 -42.60
C GLY A 227 -9.41 26.65 -41.21
N GLY A 228 -10.40 26.53 -40.33
CA GLY A 228 -10.38 27.06 -38.96
C GLY A 228 -9.95 26.06 -37.88
N ASP A 229 -9.45 24.89 -38.26
CA ASP A 229 -9.02 23.81 -37.36
C ASP A 229 -7.71 23.16 -37.86
N TRP A 230 -7.14 22.25 -37.07
CA TRP A 230 -5.98 21.45 -37.44
C TRP A 230 -6.41 20.03 -37.78
N ARG A 231 -5.86 19.51 -38.89
CA ARG A 231 -6.11 18.17 -39.40
C ARG A 231 -4.88 17.30 -39.22
N TYR A 232 -5.11 16.02 -38.97
CA TYR A 232 -4.07 15.02 -38.78
C TYR A 232 -4.29 13.83 -39.69
N GLN A 233 -3.18 13.19 -40.06
CA GLN A 233 -3.21 11.90 -40.73
C GLN A 233 -3.69 10.82 -39.74
N ASP A 234 -4.39 9.83 -40.25
CA ASP A 234 -4.98 8.73 -39.48
C ASP A 234 -3.93 7.79 -38.88
N ARG A 235 -2.75 7.72 -39.51
CA ARG A 235 -1.65 6.86 -39.06
C ARG A 235 -0.54 7.63 -38.38
N TRP A 236 -0.04 7.00 -37.32
CA TRP A 236 1.10 7.37 -36.48
C TRP A 236 0.90 8.60 -35.60
N VAL A 237 0.40 9.73 -36.11
CA VAL A 237 0.32 10.95 -35.30
C VAL A 237 -0.64 10.81 -34.11
N PRO A 238 -1.91 10.40 -34.29
CA PRO A 238 -2.84 10.24 -33.19
C PRO A 238 -2.43 9.15 -32.20
N GLN A 239 -1.88 8.04 -32.71
CA GLN A 239 -1.46 6.91 -31.88
C GLN A 239 -0.21 7.25 -31.06
N ALA A 240 0.80 7.89 -31.67
CA ALA A 240 1.99 8.34 -30.96
C ALA A 240 1.64 9.42 -29.93
N PHE A 241 0.78 10.37 -30.27
CA PHE A 241 0.29 11.37 -29.33
C PHE A 241 -0.37 10.73 -28.10
N LYS A 242 -1.30 9.79 -28.30
CA LYS A 242 -1.95 9.05 -27.21
C LYS A 242 -0.96 8.23 -26.39
N ALA A 243 0.02 7.59 -27.04
CA ALA A 243 1.06 6.84 -26.34
C ALA A 243 1.89 7.73 -25.43
N ILE A 244 2.34 8.88 -25.94
CA ILE A 244 3.15 9.85 -25.18
C ILE A 244 2.32 10.43 -24.05
N LEU A 245 1.09 10.88 -24.32
CA LEU A 245 0.20 11.43 -23.30
C LEU A 245 -0.06 10.41 -22.18
N GLY A 246 -0.43 9.17 -22.55
CA GLY A 246 -0.61 8.08 -21.61
C GLY A 246 0.65 7.77 -20.81
N GLY A 247 1.81 7.73 -21.48
CA GLY A 247 3.09 7.48 -20.82
C GLY A 247 3.46 8.56 -19.82
N VAL A 248 3.38 9.84 -20.22
CA VAL A 248 3.63 10.99 -19.34
C VAL A 248 2.65 11.00 -18.16
N LEU A 249 1.37 10.70 -18.40
CA LEU A 249 0.40 10.56 -17.33
C LEU A 249 0.79 9.45 -16.35
N GLY A 250 1.15 8.26 -16.86
CA GLY A 250 1.66 7.17 -16.02
C GLY A 250 2.85 7.66 -15.19
N LEU A 251 3.93 8.08 -15.85
CA LEU A 251 5.17 8.52 -15.21
C LEU A 251 4.97 9.54 -14.08
N LEU A 252 4.03 10.47 -14.23
CA LEU A 252 3.78 11.52 -13.23
C LEU A 252 2.79 11.10 -12.14
N THR A 253 1.76 10.32 -12.49
CA THR A 253 0.64 10.07 -11.58
C THR A 253 0.81 8.86 -10.70
N THR A 254 1.32 7.74 -11.24
CA THR A 254 1.45 6.49 -10.49
C THR A 254 2.45 6.61 -9.34
N PRO A 255 3.66 7.20 -9.47
CA PRO A 255 4.56 7.39 -8.33
C PRO A 255 3.96 8.26 -7.22
N LEU A 256 3.24 9.32 -7.63
CA LEU A 256 2.61 10.25 -6.70
C LEU A 256 1.50 9.57 -5.91
N MET A 257 0.66 8.78 -6.58
CA MET A 257 -0.43 8.05 -5.94
C MET A 257 0.09 6.88 -5.10
N ALA A 258 1.14 6.17 -5.55
CA ALA A 258 1.80 5.13 -4.77
C ALA A 258 2.38 5.69 -3.47
N LEU A 259 3.08 6.84 -3.53
CA LEU A 259 3.56 7.55 -2.35
C LEU A 259 2.42 7.94 -1.41
N PHE A 260 1.33 8.48 -1.94
CA PHE A 260 0.16 8.83 -1.15
C PHE A 260 -0.35 7.62 -0.33
N TRP A 261 -0.48 6.46 -0.98
CA TRP A 261 -0.96 5.24 -0.32
C TRP A 261 0.05 4.65 0.67
N LEU A 262 1.35 4.72 0.37
CA LEU A 262 2.42 4.28 1.28
C LEU A 262 2.50 5.13 2.54
N ILE A 263 2.30 6.45 2.42
CA ILE A 263 2.26 7.39 3.54
C ILE A 263 1.03 7.12 4.40
N LYS A 264 -0.15 7.00 3.78
CA LYS A 264 -1.39 6.67 4.48
C LYS A 264 -1.24 5.37 5.26
N ALA A 265 -0.69 4.33 4.64
CA ALA A 265 -0.45 3.05 5.29
C ALA A 265 0.55 3.14 6.46
N GLY A 266 1.52 4.07 6.40
CA GLY A 266 2.44 4.32 7.50
C GLY A 266 1.77 4.96 8.71
N TRP A 267 0.78 5.83 8.49
CA TRP A 267 -0.04 6.37 9.58
C TRP A 267 -0.91 5.30 10.22
N GLU A 268 -1.65 4.53 9.42
CA GLU A 268 -2.49 3.44 9.92
C GLU A 268 -1.68 2.41 10.71
N GLY A 269 -0.50 2.02 10.21
CA GLY A 269 0.38 1.08 10.90
C GLY A 269 1.01 1.64 12.19
N ASN A 270 1.19 2.96 12.30
CA ASN A 270 1.66 3.59 13.54
C ASN A 270 0.56 3.61 14.60
N ASP A 271 -0.68 3.93 14.20
CA ASP A 271 -1.85 4.00 15.09
C ASP A 271 -2.22 2.60 15.64
N GLU A 272 -2.28 1.59 14.76
CA GLU A 272 -2.49 0.19 15.17
C GLU A 272 -1.46 -0.27 16.23
N ARG A 273 -0.22 0.22 16.10
CA ARG A 273 0.85 -0.13 17.02
C ARG A 273 0.83 0.65 18.33
N SER A 274 0.43 1.92 18.33
CA SER A 274 0.21 2.66 19.57
C SER A 274 -0.90 2.03 20.40
N ASP A 275 -1.99 1.64 19.75
CA ASP A 275 -3.15 1.03 20.41
C ASP A 275 -2.79 -0.34 21.00
N ALA A 276 -2.04 -1.15 20.24
CA ALA A 276 -1.53 -2.43 20.73
C ALA A 276 -0.55 -2.30 21.91
N ARG A 277 0.24 -1.21 21.96
CA ARG A 277 1.13 -0.93 23.10
C ARG A 277 0.34 -0.47 24.32
N GLU A 278 -0.67 0.36 24.14
CA GLU A 278 -1.52 0.85 25.23
C GLU A 278 -2.41 -0.25 25.83
N SER A 279 -2.98 -1.11 24.98
CA SER A 279 -3.73 -2.30 25.41
C SER A 279 -2.86 -3.24 26.25
N ARG A 280 -1.65 -3.57 25.77
CA ARG A 280 -0.68 -4.38 26.55
C ARG A 280 -0.34 -3.71 27.89
N ARG A 281 -0.04 -2.42 27.90
CA ARG A 281 0.26 -1.67 29.13
C ARG A 281 -0.90 -1.71 30.14
N SER A 282 -2.13 -1.57 29.65
CA SER A 282 -3.34 -1.64 30.47
C SER A 282 -3.54 -3.04 31.05
N GLN A 283 -3.31 -4.08 30.25
CA GLN A 283 -3.39 -5.47 30.69
C GLN A 283 -2.35 -5.78 31.79
N TYR A 284 -1.10 -5.35 31.63
CA TYR A 284 -0.08 -5.51 32.68
C TYR A 284 -0.45 -4.78 33.97
N ALA A 285 -0.96 -3.55 33.87
CA ALA A 285 -1.42 -2.79 35.04
C ALA A 285 -2.59 -3.47 35.76
N GLU A 286 -3.49 -4.13 35.03
CA GLU A 286 -4.59 -4.90 35.62
C GLU A 286 -4.11 -6.19 36.31
N ILE A 287 -3.15 -6.90 35.72
CA ILE A 287 -2.50 -8.08 36.33
C ILE A 287 -1.77 -7.68 37.62
N GLU A 288 -1.06 -6.55 37.63
CA GLU A 288 -0.39 -6.06 38.82
C GLU A 288 -1.40 -5.68 39.93
N ARG A 289 -2.50 -5.02 39.56
CA ARG A 289 -3.59 -4.69 40.50
C ARG A 289 -4.27 -5.94 41.07
N SER A 290 -4.51 -6.96 40.26
CA SER A 290 -5.17 -8.20 40.70
C SER A 290 -4.26 -9.03 41.61
N SER A 291 -2.97 -9.16 41.28
CA SER A 291 -1.97 -9.84 42.12
C SER A 291 -1.73 -9.11 43.46
N ALA A 292 -1.71 -7.77 43.46
CA ALA A 292 -1.64 -6.98 44.69
C ALA A 292 -2.87 -7.17 45.59
N ARG A 293 -4.08 -7.27 45.00
CA ARG A 293 -5.32 -7.59 45.75
C ARG A 293 -5.27 -8.98 46.37
N ALA A 294 -4.88 -10.00 45.59
CA ALA A 294 -4.73 -11.37 46.09
C ALA A 294 -3.72 -11.47 47.25
N SER A 295 -2.59 -10.78 47.13
CA SER A 295 -1.54 -10.74 48.16
C SER A 295 -2.01 -10.06 49.47
N ARG A 296 -2.89 -9.06 49.37
CA ARG A 296 -3.51 -8.44 50.56
C ARG A 296 -4.49 -9.41 51.21
N GLN A 297 -5.35 -10.06 50.42
CA GLN A 297 -6.34 -11.00 50.93
C GLN A 297 -5.71 -12.21 51.63
N SER A 298 -4.62 -12.76 51.07
CA SER A 298 -3.85 -13.83 51.71
C SER A 298 -3.28 -13.41 53.07
N ARG A 299 -2.73 -12.20 53.19
CA ARG A 299 -2.23 -11.66 54.47
C ARG A 299 -3.32 -11.46 55.51
N TYR A 300 -4.54 -11.10 55.09
CA TYR A 300 -5.66 -11.02 56.03
C TYR A 300 -6.10 -12.39 56.55
N MET A 301 -6.07 -13.43 55.70
CA MET A 301 -6.48 -14.77 56.08
C MET A 301 -5.48 -15.50 56.99
N SER A 302 -4.19 -15.12 56.96
CA SER A 302 -3.18 -15.70 57.86
C SER A 302 -3.08 -15.02 59.23
N ALA A 303 -3.78 -13.89 59.41
CA ALA A 303 -3.79 -13.13 60.66
C ALA A 303 -5.00 -13.43 61.57
N VAL A 304 -5.91 -14.31 61.12
CA VAL A 304 -7.09 -14.82 61.84
C VAL A 304 -6.82 -16.24 62.29
#